data_AF-A0A7Z8P2F7-F1
#
_entry.id   AF-A0A7Z8P2F7-F1
#
_cell.length_a   1.000
_cell.length_b   1.000
_cell.length_c   1.000
_cell.angle_alpha   90.00
_cell.angle_beta   90.00
_cell.angle_gamma   90.00
#
_symmetry.space_group_name_H-M   'P 1'
#
loop_
_entity.id
_entity.type
_entity.pdbx_description
1 polymer ?
#
loop_
_entity_poly.entity_id
_entity_poly.type
_entity_poly.pdbx_seq_one_letter_code
_entity_poly.pdbx_strand_id
1 'polypeptide(L)'
;MLSFVLTFFVFIRSLFNMFKEPEFRSIFTLVIFTLALGTVTYHSIEGWTWIDSLYFSVITLTTIGYGDLAPVTDAGKIFTIIYVFIGIGILLGFVNASGEHFRKQHVERMSQGAPNFLWDSGNTLEEMEKDILENIKDE
;
A
#
# COMPACT_ATOMS: atom_id res chain seq x y z
N MET A 1 1.16 -9.33 -33.78
CA MET A 1 0.08 -9.70 -32.84
C MET A 1 0.53 -10.73 -31.81
N LEU A 2 1.32 -11.75 -32.17
CA LEU A 2 1.83 -12.75 -31.22
C LEU A 2 2.66 -12.15 -30.07
N SER A 3 3.54 -11.19 -30.35
CA SER A 3 4.35 -10.51 -29.32
C SER A 3 3.50 -9.75 -28.30
N PHE A 4 2.42 -9.11 -28.75
CA PHE A 4 1.48 -8.41 -27.87
C PHE A 4 0.79 -9.37 -26.89
N VAL A 5 0.33 -10.52 -27.40
CA VAL A 5 -0.32 -11.56 -26.59
C VAL A 5 0.66 -12.18 -25.58
N LEU A 6 1.89 -12.45 -25.99
CA LEU A 6 2.94 -12.95 -25.09
C LEU A 6 3.29 -11.95 -23.99
N THR A 7 3.53 -10.67 -24.34
CA THR A 7 3.79 -9.63 -23.36
C THR A 7 2.62 -9.47 -22.40
N PHE A 8 1.39 -9.56 -22.90
CA PHE A 8 0.19 -9.53 -22.06
C PHE A 8 0.16 -10.68 -21.05
N PHE A 9 0.41 -11.92 -21.46
CA PHE A 9 0.44 -13.05 -20.53
C PHE A 9 1.61 -13.00 -19.53
N VAL A 10 2.79 -12.54 -19.96
CA VAL A 10 3.95 -12.33 -19.08
C VAL A 10 3.67 -11.22 -18.06
N PHE A 11 2.98 -10.16 -18.49
CA PHE A 11 2.52 -9.08 -17.61
C PHE A 11 1.52 -9.58 -16.58
N ILE A 12 0.50 -10.33 -17.00
CA ILE A 12 -0.50 -10.92 -16.09
C ILE A 12 0.19 -11.85 -15.07
N ARG A 13 1.14 -12.68 -15.51
CA ARG A 13 1.92 -13.53 -14.62
C ARG A 13 2.75 -12.73 -13.61
N SER A 14 3.35 -11.61 -14.03
CA SER A 14 4.07 -10.70 -13.12
C SER A 14 3.12 -10.04 -12.12
N LEU A 15 1.93 -9.64 -12.56
CA LEU A 15 0.89 -9.08 -11.70
C LEU A 15 0.46 -10.10 -10.63
N PHE A 16 0.25 -11.37 -11.00
CA PHE A 16 -0.07 -12.43 -10.05
C PHE A 16 1.08 -12.78 -9.10
N ASN A 17 2.33 -12.60 -9.53
CA ASN A 17 3.48 -12.76 -8.63
C ASN A 17 3.55 -11.63 -7.59
N MET A 18 3.10 -10.42 -7.91
CA MET A 18 3.04 -9.30 -6.95
C MET A 18 2.12 -9.62 -5.75
N PHE A 19 1.01 -10.32 -5.97
CA PHE A 19 0.10 -10.75 -4.89
C PHE A 19 0.70 -11.82 -3.95
N LYS A 20 1.83 -12.43 -4.31
CA LYS A 20 2.52 -13.41 -3.44
C LYS A 20 3.45 -12.75 -2.42
N GLU A 21 3.82 -11.50 -2.64
CA GLU A 21 4.65 -10.75 -1.70
C GLU A 21 3.89 -10.58 -0.37
N PRO A 22 4.55 -10.83 0.79
CA PRO A 22 3.88 -10.84 2.09
C PRO A 22 3.27 -9.47 2.45
N GLU A 23 3.93 -8.38 2.06
CA GLU A 23 3.47 -7.00 2.24
C GLU A 23 2.16 -6.76 1.47
N PHE A 24 2.13 -7.12 0.19
CA PHE A 24 0.97 -6.95 -0.68
C PHE A 24 -0.20 -7.85 -0.28
N ARG A 25 0.10 -9.09 0.13
CA ARG A 25 -0.90 -10.05 0.62
C ARG A 25 -1.60 -9.55 1.88
N SER A 26 -0.86 -8.90 2.79
CA SER A 26 -1.42 -8.38 4.04
C SER A 26 -2.42 -7.25 3.76
N ILE A 27 -2.06 -6.31 2.88
CA ILE A 27 -2.94 -5.21 2.48
C ILE A 27 -4.18 -5.74 1.75
N PHE A 28 -4.01 -6.68 0.82
CA PHE A 28 -5.13 -7.28 0.10
C PHE A 28 -6.11 -7.99 1.05
N THR A 29 -5.58 -8.72 2.04
CA THR A 29 -6.40 -9.38 3.07
C THR A 29 -7.18 -8.35 3.90
N LEU A 30 -6.53 -7.24 4.28
CA LEU A 30 -7.19 -6.14 4.99
C LEU A 30 -8.29 -5.48 4.15
N VAL A 31 -8.07 -5.27 2.85
CA VAL A 31 -9.10 -4.73 1.94
C VAL A 31 -10.31 -5.65 1.90
N ILE A 32 -10.12 -6.95 1.67
CA ILE A 32 -11.22 -7.92 1.61
C ILE A 32 -11.97 -7.98 2.94
N PHE A 33 -11.25 -7.98 4.07
CA PHE A 33 -11.86 -7.96 5.39
C PHE A 33 -12.68 -6.69 5.63
N THR A 34 -12.13 -5.52 5.32
CA THR A 34 -12.82 -4.23 5.46
C THR A 34 -14.03 -4.12 4.55
N LEU A 35 -13.98 -4.67 3.33
CA LEU A 35 -15.14 -4.74 2.44
C LEU A 35 -16.22 -5.67 2.98
N ALA A 36 -15.85 -6.84 3.49
CA ALA A 36 -16.80 -7.78 4.09
C ALA A 36 -17.46 -7.15 5.33
N LEU A 37 -16.67 -6.53 6.21
CA LEU A 37 -17.15 -5.83 7.39
C LEU A 37 -18.11 -4.71 7.01
N GLY A 38 -17.71 -3.83 6.08
CA GLY A 38 -18.57 -2.75 5.57
C GLY A 38 -19.89 -3.28 5.03
N THR A 39 -19.82 -4.30 4.17
CA THR A 39 -21.00 -4.91 3.55
C THR A 39 -21.99 -5.45 4.58
N VAL A 40 -21.49 -6.22 5.56
CA VAL A 40 -22.33 -6.81 6.62
C VAL A 40 -22.94 -5.71 7.49
N THR A 41 -22.15 -4.69 7.85
CA THR A 41 -22.64 -3.57 8.64
C THR A 41 -23.72 -2.82 7.89
N TYR A 42 -23.46 -2.29 6.70
CA TYR A 42 -24.46 -1.54 5.92
C TYR A 42 -25.73 -2.35 5.65
N HIS A 43 -25.61 -3.65 5.36
CA HIS A 43 -26.79 -4.52 5.22
C HIS A 43 -27.64 -4.55 6.50
N SER A 44 -27.00 -4.63 7.66
CA SER A 44 -27.67 -4.74 8.96
C SER A 44 -28.27 -3.42 9.44
N ILE A 45 -27.56 -2.30 9.27
CA ILE A 45 -27.95 -0.99 9.81
C ILE A 45 -28.82 -0.17 8.84
N GLU A 46 -28.54 -0.22 7.53
CA GLU A 46 -29.30 0.54 6.52
C GLU A 46 -30.37 -0.32 5.83
N GLY A 47 -30.35 -1.64 6.02
CA GLY A 47 -31.32 -2.55 5.41
C GLY A 47 -31.18 -2.70 3.90
N TRP A 48 -30.07 -2.23 3.33
CA TRP A 48 -29.78 -2.34 1.90
C TRP A 48 -29.56 -3.79 1.47
N THR A 49 -29.71 -4.10 0.19
CA THR A 49 -29.37 -5.43 -0.31
C THR A 49 -27.86 -5.71 -0.11
N TRP A 50 -27.47 -6.99 -0.15
CA TRP A 50 -26.05 -7.37 -0.09
C TRP A 50 -25.22 -6.71 -1.19
N ILE A 51 -25.80 -6.55 -2.38
CA ILE A 51 -25.13 -5.95 -3.53
C ILE A 51 -24.96 -4.44 -3.33
N ASP A 52 -26.01 -3.74 -2.89
CA ASP A 52 -25.95 -2.30 -2.63
C ASP A 52 -25.00 -1.97 -1.48
N SER A 53 -25.00 -2.80 -0.44
CA SER A 53 -24.07 -2.68 0.69
C SER A 53 -22.61 -2.87 0.29
N LEU A 54 -22.34 -3.85 -0.58
CA LEU A 54 -21.01 -4.09 -1.13
C LEU A 54 -20.59 -2.94 -2.04
N TYR A 55 -21.50 -2.51 -2.92
CA TYR A 55 -21.30 -1.39 -3.82
C TYR A 55 -20.94 -0.12 -3.03
N PHE A 56 -21.75 0.25 -2.02
CA PHE A 56 -21.48 1.40 -1.17
C PHE A 56 -20.13 1.29 -0.44
N SER A 57 -19.81 0.10 0.09
CA SER A 57 -18.52 -0.16 0.74
C SER A 57 -17.35 0.06 -0.23
N VAL A 58 -17.45 -0.44 -1.46
CA VAL A 58 -16.41 -0.30 -2.48
C VAL A 58 -16.23 1.16 -2.90
N ILE A 59 -17.32 1.86 -3.27
CA ILE A 59 -17.21 3.26 -3.74
C ILE A 59 -16.73 4.19 -2.63
N THR A 60 -17.04 3.89 -1.37
CA THR A 60 -16.57 4.66 -0.21
C THR A 60 -15.10 4.37 0.06
N LEU A 61 -14.69 3.09 0.08
CA LEU A 61 -13.30 2.69 0.32
C LEU A 61 -12.35 3.20 -0.77
N THR A 62 -12.82 3.21 -2.01
CA THR A 62 -12.06 3.71 -3.18
C THR A 62 -12.19 5.21 -3.38
N THR A 63 -12.92 5.92 -2.52
CA THR A 63 -13.16 7.38 -2.59
C THR A 63 -13.86 7.86 -3.86
N ILE A 64 -14.54 6.97 -4.59
CA ILE A 64 -15.32 7.32 -5.78
C ILE A 64 -16.58 8.12 -5.39
N GLY A 65 -17.35 7.59 -4.43
CA GLY A 65 -18.50 8.28 -3.83
C GLY A 65 -19.49 8.93 -4.80
N TYR A 66 -20.20 8.13 -5.62
CA TYR A 66 -21.16 8.65 -6.60
C TYR A 66 -22.32 9.47 -6.00
N GLY A 67 -22.63 9.27 -4.72
CA GLY A 67 -23.68 10.01 -4.00
C GLY A 67 -25.11 9.56 -4.31
N ASP A 68 -25.25 8.42 -4.99
CA ASP A 68 -26.52 7.74 -5.28
C ASP A 68 -27.06 6.97 -4.06
N LEU A 69 -26.16 6.40 -3.25
CA LEU A 69 -26.47 5.84 -1.93
C LEU A 69 -25.75 6.64 -0.85
N ALA A 70 -26.44 6.86 0.27
CA ALA A 70 -25.88 7.49 1.46
C ALA A 70 -26.58 6.96 2.72
N PRO A 71 -25.85 6.73 3.82
CA PRO A 71 -26.42 6.23 5.06
C PRO A 71 -27.43 7.22 5.63
N VAL A 72 -28.65 6.75 5.89
CA VAL A 72 -29.71 7.60 6.47
C VAL A 72 -29.73 7.49 7.99
N THR A 73 -29.29 6.35 8.54
CA THR A 73 -29.27 6.12 9.98
C THR A 73 -28.10 6.85 10.64
N ASP A 74 -28.28 7.29 11.88
CA ASP A 74 -27.20 7.96 12.61
C ASP A 74 -26.04 7.00 12.92
N ALA A 75 -26.35 5.72 13.17
CA ALA A 75 -25.35 4.67 13.31
C ALA A 75 -24.54 4.47 12.02
N GLY A 76 -25.19 4.47 10.86
CA GLY A 76 -24.53 4.36 9.55
C GLY A 76 -23.66 5.54 9.21
N LYS A 77 -24.08 6.76 9.54
CA LYS A 77 -23.22 7.95 9.39
C LYS A 77 -21.96 7.84 10.24
N ILE A 78 -22.10 7.50 11.52
CA ILE A 78 -20.96 7.33 12.43
C ILE A 78 -20.02 6.22 11.94
N PHE A 79 -20.58 5.08 11.54
CA PHE A 79 -19.81 3.98 10.98
C PHE A 79 -19.05 4.40 9.73
N THR A 80 -19.71 5.12 8.81
CA THR A 80 -19.09 5.59 7.56
C THR A 80 -17.91 6.53 7.84
N ILE A 81 -18.02 7.42 8.84
CA ILE A 81 -16.91 8.28 9.24
C ILE A 81 -15.69 7.44 9.65
N ILE A 82 -15.88 6.45 10.52
CA ILE A 82 -14.80 5.55 10.96
C ILE A 82 -14.26 4.73 9.78
N TYR A 83 -15.15 4.23 8.93
CA TYR A 83 -14.83 3.43 7.76
C TYR A 83 -13.92 4.17 6.77
N VAL A 84 -14.18 5.46 6.54
CA VAL A 84 -13.33 6.30 5.67
C VAL A 84 -11.92 6.45 6.23
N PHE A 85 -11.75 6.63 7.55
CA PHE A 85 -10.41 6.68 8.16
C PHE A 85 -9.63 5.38 7.98
N ILE A 86 -10.31 4.23 8.10
CA ILE A 86 -9.71 2.92 7.82
C ILE A 86 -9.27 2.84 6.35
N GLY A 87 -10.12 3.30 5.42
CA GLY A 87 -9.79 3.36 4.00
C GLY A 87 -8.55 4.19 3.69
N ILE A 88 -8.41 5.36 4.31
CA ILE A 88 -7.21 6.20 4.18
C ILE A 88 -5.97 5.46 4.71
N GLY A 89 -6.07 4.78 5.85
CA GLY A 89 -4.98 3.98 6.40
C GLY A 89 -4.52 2.86 5.45
N ILE A 90 -5.46 2.17 4.81
CA ILE A 90 -5.18 1.13 3.82
C ILE A 90 -4.47 1.73 2.59
N LEU A 91 -4.94 2.88 2.09
CA LEU A 91 -4.31 3.60 0.98
C LEU A 91 -2.86 3.99 1.31
N LEU A 92 -2.59 4.51 2.51
CA LEU A 92 -1.24 4.84 2.96
C LEU A 92 -0.36 3.59 3.08
N GLY A 93 -0.90 2.49 3.63
CA GLY A 93 -0.19 1.21 3.68
C GLY A 93 0.22 0.71 2.29
N PHE A 94 -0.67 0.87 1.31
CA PHE A 94 -0.39 0.53 -0.09
C PHE A 94 0.73 1.38 -0.71
N VAL A 95 0.72 2.69 -0.46
CA VAL A 95 1.79 3.60 -0.92
C VAL A 95 3.13 3.21 -0.29
N ASN A 96 3.14 2.90 1.01
CA ASN A 96 4.36 2.49 1.71
C ASN A 96 4.93 1.17 1.17
N ALA A 97 4.09 0.14 1.01
CA ALA A 97 4.52 -1.14 0.44
C ALA A 97 5.09 -0.98 -0.97
N SER A 98 4.47 -0.11 -1.78
CA SER A 98 4.99 0.22 -3.12
C SER A 98 6.35 0.91 -3.03
N GLY A 99 6.48 1.91 -2.15
CA GLY A 99 7.73 2.64 -1.92
C GLY A 99 8.87 1.74 -1.44
N GLU A 100 8.59 0.80 -0.53
CA GLU A 100 9.58 -0.16 -0.07
C GLU A 100 10.07 -1.10 -1.16
N HIS A 101 9.18 -1.53 -2.06
CA HIS A 101 9.57 -2.35 -3.21
C HIS A 101 10.56 -1.60 -4.12
N PHE A 102 10.31 -0.32 -4.39
CA PHE A 102 11.25 0.51 -5.16
C PHE A 102 12.55 0.81 -4.39
N ARG A 103 12.47 1.01 -3.06
CA ARG A 103 13.64 1.26 -2.21
C ARG A 103 14.56 0.05 -2.16
N LYS A 104 14.02 -1.16 -1.98
CA LYS A 104 14.81 -2.42 -2.00
C LYS A 104 15.56 -2.56 -3.31
N GLN A 105 14.91 -2.33 -4.45
CA GLN A 105 15.55 -2.36 -5.77
C GLN A 105 16.64 -1.29 -5.95
N HIS A 106 16.44 -0.09 -5.40
CA HIS A 106 17.43 0.98 -5.53
C HIS A 106 18.66 0.75 -4.63
N VAL A 107 18.45 0.30 -3.40
CA VAL A 107 19.55 -0.01 -2.45
C VAL A 107 20.36 -1.22 -2.91
N GLU A 108 19.73 -2.26 -3.44
CA GLU A 108 20.46 -3.42 -3.98
C GLU A 108 21.35 -3.04 -5.18
N ARG A 109 20.89 -2.14 -6.05
CA ARG A 109 21.68 -1.62 -7.17
C ARG A 109 22.85 -0.75 -6.71
N MET A 110 22.69 0.03 -5.63
CA MET A 110 23.78 0.80 -5.04
C MET A 110 24.78 -0.08 -4.30
N SER A 111 24.32 -1.10 -3.57
CA SER A 111 25.16 -2.07 -2.87
C SER A 111 26.03 -2.88 -3.86
N GLN A 112 25.48 -3.27 -5.01
CA GLN A 112 26.25 -3.96 -6.05
C GLN A 112 27.23 -3.06 -6.82
N GLY A 113 27.06 -1.73 -6.76
CA GLY A 113 27.98 -0.76 -7.38
C GLY A 113 29.04 -0.21 -6.41
N ALA A 114 28.87 -0.39 -5.11
CA ALA A 114 29.79 0.09 -4.09
C ALA A 114 30.96 -0.90 -3.93
N PRO A 115 32.24 -0.44 -3.96
CA PRO A 115 33.37 -1.32 -3.69
C PRO A 115 33.22 -1.97 -2.30
N ASN A 116 33.60 -3.25 -2.19
CA ASN A 116 33.39 -4.07 -0.99
C ASN A 116 33.88 -3.46 0.33
N PHE A 117 34.80 -2.51 0.27
CA PHE A 117 35.31 -1.77 1.43
C PHE A 117 34.27 -0.86 2.11
N LEU A 118 33.26 -0.35 1.37
CA LEU A 118 32.28 0.60 1.91
C LEU A 118 31.21 -0.04 2.82
N TRP A 119 30.96 -1.35 2.70
CA TRP A 119 29.97 -2.06 3.54
C TRP A 119 30.61 -2.76 4.75
N ASP A 120 31.91 -3.05 4.68
CA ASP A 120 32.66 -3.80 5.71
C ASP A 120 33.11 -2.93 6.89
N SER A 121 33.02 -1.60 6.75
CA SER A 121 33.67 -0.67 7.67
C SER A 121 32.98 -0.50 9.03
N GLY A 122 31.76 -1.01 9.26
CA GLY A 122 31.08 -0.95 10.58
C GLY A 122 30.81 0.45 11.15
N ASN A 123 31.33 1.50 10.54
CA ASN A 123 31.28 2.88 11.01
C ASN A 123 29.99 3.53 10.50
N THR A 124 29.21 4.10 11.42
CA THR A 124 28.01 4.87 11.07
C THR A 124 28.41 6.14 10.31
N LEU A 125 27.50 6.66 9.48
CA LEU A 125 27.73 7.91 8.72
C LEU A 125 28.14 9.09 9.61
N GLU A 126 27.79 9.05 10.89
CA GLU A 126 28.20 10.00 11.93
C GLU A 126 29.72 9.97 12.21
N GLU A 127 30.35 8.79 12.19
CA GLU A 127 31.80 8.67 12.41
C GLU A 127 32.57 9.18 11.19
N MET A 128 32.05 8.92 9.98
CA MET A 128 32.63 9.46 8.74
C MET A 128 32.46 10.98 8.62
N GLU A 129 31.31 11.53 9.02
CA GLU A 129 31.10 12.98 9.05
C GLU A 129 32.08 13.64 10.03
N LYS A 130 32.35 12.99 11.17
CA LYS A 130 33.30 13.48 12.17
C LYS A 130 34.74 13.48 11.66
N ASP A 131 35.18 12.43 10.98
CA ASP A 131 36.54 12.34 10.40
C ASP A 131 36.76 13.35 9.27
N ILE A 132 35.73 13.60 8.44
CA ILE A 132 35.78 14.62 7.39
C ILE A 132 35.84 16.02 8.00
N LEU A 133 35.05 16.28 9.05
CA LEU A 133 35.03 17.57 9.73
C LEU A 133 36.29 17.84 10.58
N GLU A 134 36.97 16.82 11.08
CA GLU A 134 38.28 16.97 11.73
C GLU A 134 39.38 17.29 10.72
N ASN A 135 39.44 16.59 9.58
CA ASN A 135 40.44 16.90 8.54
C ASN A 135 40.29 18.29 7.89
N ILE A 136 39.07 18.86 7.87
CA ILE A 136 38.83 20.23 7.36
C ILE A 136 39.29 21.30 8.37
N LYS A 137 39.45 20.97 9.65
CA LYS A 137 39.92 21.92 10.68
C LYS A 137 41.44 22.02 10.80
N ASP A 138 42.15 21.07 10.20
CA ASP A 138 43.62 20.99 10.26
C ASP A 138 44.33 21.62 9.03
N GLU A 139 43.57 22.17 8.07
CA GLU A 139 44.04 23.09 7.01
C GLU A 139 43.69 24.55 7.31
#